data_AF-A0A370K5U3-F1
#
_entry.id   AF-A0A370K5U3-F1
#
_cell.length_a   1.000
_cell.length_b   1.000
_cell.length_c   1.000
_cell.angle_alpha   90.00
_cell.angle_beta   90.00
_cell.angle_gamma   90.00
#
_symmetry.space_group_name_H-M   'P 1'
#
loop_
_entity.id
_entity.type
_entity.pdbx_description
1 polymer ?
#
loop_
_entity_poly.entity_id
_entity_poly.type
_entity_poly.pdbx_seq_one_letter_code
_entity_poly.pdbx_strand_id
1 'polypeptide(L)'
;MRGRLCQKVAKGLLGGAMQADRPHPVSYALTVARACAEFALEAMNQRSFPKPYASALSVAAEDAATRLGEFLSAQGETIAPDALKTASLARTDLEAVAQITMLIIANDLAPKAASFVARSVRYTAEHAVNRLSHVEEAIGA
;
A
#
# COMPACT_ATOMS: atom_id res chain seq x y z
N MET A 1 -13.04 -21.99 1.47
CA MET A 1 -13.24 -20.92 2.49
C MET A 1 -12.34 -19.67 2.31
N ARG A 2 -11.66 -19.47 1.16
CA ARG A 2 -10.71 -18.35 0.96
C ARG A 2 -11.33 -17.03 0.44
N GLY A 3 -12.53 -17.06 -0.14
CA GLY A 3 -13.19 -15.85 -0.68
C GLY A 3 -13.75 -14.85 0.35
N ARG A 4 -13.81 -15.21 1.64
CA ARG A 4 -14.35 -14.33 2.70
C ARG A 4 -13.31 -13.39 3.32
N LEU A 5 -12.02 -13.65 3.14
CA LEU A 5 -10.95 -12.81 3.69
C LEU A 5 -10.74 -11.56 2.82
N CYS A 6 -10.66 -11.71 1.49
CA CYS A 6 -10.53 -10.60 0.56
C CYS A 6 -11.72 -9.62 0.61
N GLN A 7 -12.94 -10.12 0.87
CA GLN A 7 -14.12 -9.27 0.98
C GLN A 7 -14.14 -8.46 2.28
N LYS A 8 -13.54 -8.97 3.37
CA LYS A 8 -13.41 -8.22 4.63
C LYS A 8 -12.35 -7.13 4.56
N VAL A 9 -11.21 -7.40 3.90
CA VAL A 9 -10.16 -6.38 3.70
C VAL A 9 -10.67 -5.23 2.82
N ALA A 10 -11.38 -5.55 1.73
CA ALA A 10 -12.01 -4.53 0.89
C ALA A 10 -13.13 -3.75 1.62
N LYS A 11 -13.94 -4.41 2.48
CA LYS A 11 -14.96 -3.71 3.28
C LYS A 11 -14.37 -2.82 4.36
N GLY A 12 -13.25 -3.23 4.98
CA GLY A 12 -12.54 -2.41 5.97
C GLY A 12 -11.95 -1.14 5.37
N LEU A 13 -11.57 -1.17 4.09
CA LEU A 13 -11.10 0.00 3.35
C LEU A 13 -12.23 0.90 2.82
N LEU A 14 -13.47 0.40 2.70
CA LEU A 14 -14.57 1.09 1.98
C LEU A 14 -15.78 1.47 2.86
N GLY A 15 -15.81 1.14 4.16
CA GLY A 15 -17.03 1.34 4.94
C GLY A 15 -16.82 1.62 6.43
N GLY A 16 -17.06 2.87 6.83
CA GLY A 16 -17.45 3.22 8.19
C GLY A 16 -16.64 4.36 8.80
N ALA A 17 -17.17 5.59 8.70
CA ALA A 17 -16.77 6.70 9.55
C ALA A 17 -17.24 6.43 10.99
N MET A 18 -16.49 5.61 11.71
CA MET A 18 -16.47 5.58 13.17
C MET A 18 -15.28 6.47 13.55
N GLN A 19 -15.43 7.36 14.53
CA GLN A 19 -14.30 8.13 15.12
C GLN A 19 -13.37 7.16 15.87
N ALA A 20 -12.74 6.25 15.13
CA ALA A 20 -11.67 5.41 15.60
C ALA A 20 -10.42 6.28 15.71
N ASP A 21 -9.63 6.06 16.75
CA ASP A 21 -8.23 6.43 16.80
C ASP A 21 -7.65 6.28 15.40
N ARG A 22 -7.26 7.40 14.77
CA ARG A 22 -6.67 7.33 13.45
C ARG A 22 -5.40 6.50 13.62
N PRO A 23 -5.27 5.33 12.99
CA PRO A 23 -4.09 4.49 13.16
C PRO A 23 -2.85 5.32 12.84
N HIS A 24 -1.79 5.13 13.61
CA HIS A 24 -0.54 5.85 13.42
C HIS A 24 -0.13 5.79 11.93
N PRO A 25 0.26 6.91 11.29
CA PRO A 25 0.47 6.95 9.84
C PRO A 25 1.41 5.88 9.29
N VAL A 26 2.44 5.50 10.07
CA VAL A 26 3.35 4.40 9.73
C VAL A 26 2.64 3.04 9.74
N SER A 27 1.88 2.71 10.78
CA SER A 27 1.14 1.45 10.90
C SER A 27 0.01 1.35 9.87
N TYR A 28 -0.63 2.47 9.56
CA TYR A 28 -1.59 2.57 8.47
C TYR A 28 -0.92 2.27 7.11
N ALA A 29 0.20 2.94 6.82
CA ALA A 29 0.97 2.71 5.61
C ALA A 29 1.46 1.26 5.49
N LEU A 30 1.89 0.65 6.61
CA LEU A 30 2.31 -0.75 6.66
C LEU A 30 1.15 -1.69 6.33
N THR A 31 -0.02 -1.42 6.89
CA THR A 31 -1.25 -2.18 6.61
C THR A 31 -1.62 -2.10 5.13
N VAL A 32 -1.57 -0.91 4.54
CA VAL A 32 -1.84 -0.70 3.11
C VAL A 32 -0.80 -1.42 2.24
N ALA A 33 0.49 -1.33 2.58
CA ALA A 33 1.54 -2.02 1.84
C ALA A 33 1.35 -3.56 1.86
N ARG A 34 1.01 -4.14 3.02
CA ARG A 34 0.68 -5.57 3.14
C ARG A 34 -0.50 -5.95 2.27
N ALA A 35 -1.59 -5.17 2.33
CA ALA A 35 -2.76 -5.40 1.49
C ALA A 35 -2.41 -5.34 -0.01
N CYS A 36 -1.61 -4.36 -0.44
CA CYS A 36 -1.15 -4.25 -1.83
C CYS A 36 -0.37 -5.49 -2.27
N ALA A 37 0.58 -5.97 -1.45
CA ALA A 37 1.36 -7.17 -1.75
C ALA A 37 0.47 -8.43 -1.86
N GLU A 38 -0.46 -8.62 -0.93
CA GLU A 38 -1.40 -9.74 -0.93
C GLU A 38 -2.33 -9.73 -2.14
N PHE A 39 -2.92 -8.57 -2.47
CA PHE A 39 -3.79 -8.46 -3.64
C PHE A 39 -3.04 -8.67 -4.94
N ALA A 40 -1.82 -8.15 -5.04
CA ALA A 40 -0.97 -8.34 -6.21
C ALA A 40 -0.60 -9.83 -6.39
N LEU A 41 -0.30 -10.53 -5.30
CA LEU A 41 -0.08 -11.99 -5.32
C LEU A 41 -1.34 -12.73 -5.82
N GLU A 42 -2.52 -12.37 -5.33
CA GLU A 42 -3.76 -13.01 -5.77
C GLU A 42 -4.04 -12.73 -7.25
N ALA A 43 -3.81 -11.50 -7.72
CA ALA A 43 -3.93 -11.13 -9.13
C ALA A 43 -2.98 -11.94 -10.04
N MET A 44 -1.75 -12.19 -9.57
CA MET A 44 -0.80 -13.07 -10.25
C MET A 44 -1.33 -14.51 -10.35
N ASN A 45 -1.88 -15.06 -9.26
CA ASN A 45 -2.42 -16.41 -9.21
C ASN A 45 -3.63 -16.58 -10.14
N GLN A 46 -4.52 -15.58 -10.17
CA GLN A 46 -5.70 -15.56 -11.03
C GLN A 46 -5.39 -15.15 -12.48
N ARG A 47 -4.17 -14.73 -12.78
CA ARG A 47 -3.76 -14.12 -14.07
C ARG A 47 -4.69 -12.99 -14.51
N SER A 48 -5.27 -12.29 -13.55
CA SER A 48 -6.21 -11.19 -13.81
C SER A 48 -6.00 -10.12 -12.75
N PHE A 49 -6.06 -8.85 -13.17
CA PHE A 49 -6.01 -7.75 -12.23
C PHE A 49 -7.17 -6.80 -12.51
N PRO A 50 -8.35 -7.07 -11.91
CA PRO A 50 -9.57 -6.31 -12.20
C PRO A 50 -9.39 -4.81 -11.93
N LYS A 51 -9.85 -3.96 -12.85
CA LYS A 51 -9.78 -2.50 -12.71
C LYS A 51 -10.33 -1.96 -11.39
N PRO A 52 -11.46 -2.44 -10.84
CA PRO A 52 -11.94 -1.96 -9.54
C PRO A 52 -10.94 -2.18 -8.40
N TYR A 53 -10.19 -3.29 -8.44
CA TYR A 53 -9.17 -3.58 -7.43
C TYR A 53 -7.93 -2.72 -7.66
N ALA A 54 -7.48 -2.57 -8.90
CA ALA A 54 -6.37 -1.67 -9.21
C ALA A 54 -6.68 -0.22 -8.77
N SER A 55 -7.91 0.25 -8.98
CA SER A 55 -8.37 1.57 -8.54
C SER A 55 -8.38 1.71 -7.01
N ALA A 56 -8.94 0.73 -6.30
CA ALA A 56 -8.94 0.75 -4.84
C ALA A 56 -7.53 0.73 -4.25
N LEU A 57 -6.62 -0.08 -4.81
CA LEU A 57 -5.23 -0.13 -4.38
C LEU A 57 -4.50 1.18 -4.66
N SER A 58 -4.74 1.79 -5.83
CA SER A 58 -4.16 3.09 -6.16
C SER A 58 -4.53 4.14 -5.14
N VAL A 59 -5.83 4.28 -4.86
CA VAL A 59 -6.35 5.27 -3.91
C VAL A 59 -5.79 5.01 -2.50
N ALA A 60 -5.79 3.75 -2.05
CA ALA A 60 -5.28 3.41 -0.73
C ALA A 60 -3.77 3.69 -0.59
N ALA A 61 -2.97 3.31 -1.61
CA ALA A 61 -1.53 3.55 -1.60
C ALA A 61 -1.19 5.04 -1.66
N GLU A 62 -1.94 5.83 -2.43
CA GLU A 62 -1.79 7.29 -2.51
C GLU A 62 -2.17 7.99 -1.19
N ASP A 63 -3.28 7.59 -0.56
CA ASP A 63 -3.69 8.11 0.76
C ASP A 63 -2.64 7.74 1.84
N ALA A 64 -2.15 6.51 1.83
CA ALA A 64 -1.08 6.08 2.73
C ALA A 64 0.22 6.87 2.53
N ALA A 65 0.65 7.08 1.28
CA ALA A 65 1.82 7.88 0.96
C ALA A 65 1.65 9.34 1.41
N THR A 66 0.47 9.92 1.18
CA THR A 66 0.16 11.30 1.56
C THR A 66 0.24 11.48 3.07
N ARG A 67 -0.47 10.64 3.83
CA ARG A 67 -0.47 10.68 5.31
C ARG A 67 0.93 10.44 5.89
N LEU A 68 1.68 9.52 5.30
CA LEU A 68 3.07 9.30 5.70
C LEU A 68 3.93 10.54 5.41
N GLY A 69 3.77 11.18 4.25
CA GLY A 69 4.45 12.42 3.91
C GLY A 69 4.14 13.57 4.87
N GLU A 70 2.87 13.77 5.22
CA GLU A 70 2.44 14.76 6.22
C GLU A 70 3.05 14.48 7.59
N PHE A 71 3.03 13.22 8.03
CA PHE A 71 3.64 12.79 9.29
C PHE A 71 5.14 13.08 9.33
N LEU A 72 5.88 12.70 8.29
CA LEU A 72 7.33 12.93 8.22
C LEU A 72 7.68 14.42 8.14
N SER A 73 6.82 15.23 7.52
CA SER A 73 6.99 16.69 7.48
C SER A 73 6.75 17.33 8.85
N ALA A 74 5.79 16.81 9.62
CA ALA A 74 5.45 17.32 10.95
C ALA A 74 6.41 16.86 12.06
N GLN A 75 6.96 15.64 11.95
CA GLN A 75 7.77 15.00 12.99
C GLN A 75 9.25 14.82 12.60
N GLY A 76 9.69 15.44 11.51
CA GLY A 76 11.01 15.20 10.93
C GLY A 76 12.19 15.47 11.87
N GLU A 77 12.05 16.42 12.79
CA GLU A 77 13.08 16.75 13.80
C GLU A 77 13.10 15.77 14.98
N THR A 78 12.01 15.03 15.18
CA THR A 78 11.81 14.12 16.32
C THR A 78 12.17 12.68 15.98
N ILE A 79 12.13 12.33 14.69
CA ILE A 79 12.45 10.99 14.18
C ILE A 79 13.96 10.91 13.91
N ALA A 80 14.58 9.80 14.31
CA ALA A 80 15.98 9.54 14.01
C ALA A 80 16.25 9.64 12.48
N PRO A 81 17.35 10.26 12.03
CA PRO A 81 17.60 10.49 10.59
C PRO A 81 17.51 9.23 9.72
N ASP A 82 17.97 8.09 10.21
CA ASP A 82 17.91 6.82 9.50
C ASP A 82 16.48 6.30 9.35
N ALA A 83 15.65 6.45 10.39
CA ALA A 83 14.23 6.11 10.35
C ALA A 83 13.46 7.05 9.41
N LEU A 84 13.77 8.36 9.44
CA LEU A 84 13.18 9.36 8.54
C LEU A 84 13.50 9.05 7.07
N LYS A 85 14.76 8.72 6.76
CA LYS A 85 15.19 8.31 5.43
C LYS A 85 14.48 7.03 4.98
N THR A 86 14.40 6.03 5.86
CA THR A 86 13.74 4.75 5.57
C THR A 86 12.24 4.92 5.34
N ALA A 87 11.57 5.78 6.11
CA ALA A 87 10.17 6.10 5.94
C ALA A 87 9.91 6.89 4.65
N SER A 88 10.79 7.82 4.29
CA SER A 88 10.71 8.56 3.02
C SER A 88 10.83 7.64 1.81
N LEU A 89 11.74 6.67 1.90
CA LEU A 89 11.90 5.62 0.90
C LEU A 89 10.65 4.73 0.77
N ALA A 90 10.03 4.37 1.90
CA ALA A 90 8.76 3.64 1.89
C ALA A 90 7.60 4.46 1.30
N ARG A 91 7.57 5.78 1.54
CA ARG A 91 6.60 6.68 0.91
C ARG A 91 6.69 6.62 -0.61
N THR A 92 7.92 6.71 -1.15
CA THR A 92 8.17 6.60 -2.59
C THR A 92 7.76 5.23 -3.14
N ASP A 93 7.96 4.14 -2.40
CA ASP A 93 7.48 2.82 -2.81
C ASP A 93 5.94 2.77 -2.89
N LEU A 94 5.22 3.39 -1.95
CA LEU A 94 3.76 3.49 -1.99
C LEU A 94 3.25 4.37 -3.14
N GLU A 95 3.89 5.51 -3.40
CA GLU A 95 3.61 6.35 -4.57
C GLU A 95 3.79 5.55 -5.87
N ALA A 96 4.86 4.76 -5.96
CA ALA A 96 5.11 3.88 -7.10
C ALA A 96 4.04 2.79 -7.24
N VAL A 97 3.59 2.18 -6.14
CA VAL A 97 2.45 1.23 -6.16
C VAL A 97 1.19 1.90 -6.71
N ALA A 98 0.87 3.11 -6.28
CA ALA A 98 -0.28 3.86 -6.78
C ALA A 98 -0.17 4.11 -8.29
N GLN A 99 0.98 4.61 -8.75
CA GLN A 99 1.20 4.88 -10.17
C GLN A 99 1.17 3.61 -11.03
N ILE A 100 1.80 2.52 -10.57
CA ILE A 100 1.80 1.25 -11.31
C ILE A 100 0.38 0.68 -11.41
N THR A 101 -0.42 0.77 -10.33
CA THR A 101 -1.81 0.31 -10.35
C THR A 101 -2.69 1.17 -11.27
N MET A 102 -2.44 2.48 -11.35
CA MET A 102 -3.09 3.36 -12.35
C MET A 102 -2.82 2.95 -13.80
N LEU A 103 -1.63 2.44 -14.12
CA LEU A 103 -1.32 1.98 -15.47
C LEU A 103 -2.24 0.84 -15.94
N ILE A 104 -2.64 -0.05 -15.03
CA ILE A 104 -3.61 -1.13 -15.32
C ILE A 104 -4.98 -0.56 -15.68
N ILE A 105 -5.41 0.48 -14.95
CA ILE A 105 -6.71 1.13 -15.17
C ILE A 105 -6.74 1.82 -16.53
N ALA A 106 -5.66 2.55 -16.85
CA ALA A 106 -5.58 3.39 -18.03
C ALA A 106 -5.41 2.61 -19.35
N ASN A 107 -4.77 1.44 -19.34
CA ASN A 107 -4.29 0.79 -20.57
C ASN A 107 -5.02 -0.51 -20.96
N ASP A 108 -6.12 -0.88 -20.28
CA ASP A 108 -6.87 -2.11 -20.57
C ASP A 108 -5.98 -3.33 -20.83
N LEU A 109 -5.02 -3.55 -19.91
CA LEU A 109 -3.94 -4.50 -20.13
C LEU A 109 -4.47 -5.93 -20.36
N ALA A 110 -3.91 -6.59 -21.37
CA ALA A 110 -4.15 -8.01 -21.59
C ALA A 110 -3.76 -8.82 -20.33
N PRO A 111 -4.43 -9.96 -20.03
CA PRO A 111 -4.23 -10.73 -18.79
C PRO A 111 -2.76 -11.06 -18.47
N LYS A 112 -1.97 -11.41 -19.50
CA LYS A 112 -0.54 -11.69 -19.33
C LYS A 112 0.26 -10.44 -18.93
N ALA A 113 -0.03 -9.29 -19.54
CA ALA A 113 0.59 -8.02 -19.19
C ALA A 113 0.17 -7.57 -17.79
N ALA A 114 -1.12 -7.72 -17.44
CA ALA A 114 -1.63 -7.43 -16.10
C ALA A 114 -0.91 -8.26 -15.01
N SER A 115 -0.58 -9.53 -15.30
CA SER A 115 0.20 -10.37 -14.38
C SER A 115 1.63 -9.88 -14.17
N PHE A 116 2.30 -9.38 -15.22
CA PHE A 116 3.62 -8.76 -15.08
C PHE A 116 3.56 -7.48 -14.24
N VAL A 117 2.56 -6.64 -14.47
CA VAL A 117 2.37 -5.42 -13.66
C VAL A 117 2.04 -5.77 -12.22
N ALA A 118 1.19 -6.77 -11.96
CA ALA A 118 0.93 -7.25 -10.61
C ALA A 118 2.21 -7.73 -9.89
N ARG A 119 3.13 -8.39 -10.60
CA ARG A 119 4.44 -8.74 -10.02
C ARG A 119 5.23 -7.50 -9.60
N SER A 120 5.25 -6.43 -10.40
CA SER A 120 5.90 -5.17 -10.03
C SER A 120 5.25 -4.53 -8.81
N VAL A 121 3.91 -4.46 -8.77
CA VAL A 121 3.16 -3.97 -7.60
C VAL A 121 3.54 -4.75 -6.34
N ARG A 122 3.55 -6.09 -6.43
CA ARG A 122 3.91 -6.94 -5.29
C ARG A 122 5.32 -6.66 -4.79
N TYR A 123 6.30 -6.65 -5.68
CA TYR A 123 7.70 -6.43 -5.32
C TYR A 123 7.91 -5.08 -4.63
N THR A 124 7.34 -4.01 -5.20
CA THR A 124 7.43 -2.66 -4.61
C THR A 124 6.69 -2.59 -3.27
N ALA A 125 5.52 -3.22 -3.15
CA ALA A 125 4.78 -3.28 -1.89
C ALA A 125 5.53 -4.06 -0.80
N GLU A 126 6.19 -5.18 -1.12
CA GLU A 126 7.02 -5.94 -0.18
C GLU A 126 8.23 -5.12 0.30
N HIS A 127 8.83 -4.31 -0.58
CA HIS A 127 9.87 -3.35 -0.19
C HIS A 127 9.34 -2.30 0.80
N ALA A 128 8.16 -1.74 0.54
CA ALA A 128 7.51 -0.82 1.47
C ALA A 128 7.23 -1.49 2.83
N VAL A 129 6.73 -2.74 2.83
CA VAL A 129 6.48 -3.51 4.07
C VAL A 129 7.75 -3.65 4.91
N ASN A 130 8.86 -4.06 4.29
CA ASN A 130 10.13 -4.23 5.00
C ASN A 130 10.62 -2.92 5.61
N ARG A 131 10.56 -1.83 4.84
CA ARG A 131 10.99 -0.50 5.31
C ARG A 131 10.10 0.01 6.44
N LEU A 132 8.78 -0.09 6.29
CA LEU A 132 7.81 0.38 7.28
C LEU A 132 7.85 -0.44 8.56
N SER A 133 8.11 -1.75 8.49
CA SER A 133 8.25 -2.58 9.69
C SER A 133 9.44 -2.13 10.54
N HIS A 134 10.60 -1.85 9.91
CA HIS A 134 11.74 -1.29 10.64
C HIS A 134 11.47 0.10 11.22
N VAL A 135 10.72 0.94 10.51
CA VAL A 135 10.35 2.28 11.01
C VAL A 135 9.39 2.17 12.19
N GLU A 136 8.37 1.32 12.10
CA GLU A 136 7.39 1.06 13.16
C GLU A 136 8.09 0.62 14.45
N GLU A 137 9.00 -0.35 14.36
CA GLU A 137 9.83 -0.80 15.48
C GLU A 137 10.69 0.33 16.07
N ALA A 138 11.29 1.18 15.22
CA ALA A 138 12.17 2.26 15.66
C ALA A 138 11.44 3.40 16.38
N ILE A 139 10.17 3.65 16.06
CA ILE A 139 9.38 4.74 16.64
C ILE A 139 8.40 4.27 17.72
N GLY A 140 8.24 2.95 17.91
CA GLY A 140 7.32 2.37 18.88
C GLY A 140 5.84 2.59 18.54
N ALA A 141 5.51 2.59 17.25
CA ALA A 141 4.15 2.76 16.73
C ALA A 141 3.39 1.44 16.54
#